data_AF-A0A2V8FF51-F1
#
_entry.id   AF-A0A2V8FF51-F1
#
_cell.length_a   1.000
_cell.length_b   1.000
_cell.length_c   1.000
_cell.angle_alpha   90.00
_cell.angle_beta   90.00
_cell.angle_gamma   90.00
#
_symmetry.space_group_name_H-M   'P 1'
#
loop_
_entity.id
_entity.type
_entity.pdbx_description
1 polymer ?
#
loop_
_entity_poly.entity_id
_entity_poly.type
_entity_poly.pdbx_seq_one_letter_code
_entity_poly.pdbx_strand_id
1 'polypeptide(L)'
;MSIVLRPPFPTDTQRTEPRMTAAKTEEAFELVPEVDAPSSDSQPDWVASEMPPRYIEIAGRLAVLRQEAREFERVGEVLWQTGSALTRAIRDLFTALQFETELTSRGTNYDLSVRTEGGRRLLVEVIGSPVAITKKSPEIAKALRAMQEDAGEKDRVVIVANAYCEKPPAARKEDPVAPDALRLIQGLGANFVTTATLFGIWRYSLQNLQEARKSVMNLQELDGGVFR
;
A
#
# COMPACT_ATOMS: atom_id res chain seq x y z
N MET A 1 -23.89 66.55 -61.40
CA MET A 1 -25.34 66.25 -61.43
C MET A 1 -25.74 65.68 -60.08
N SER A 2 -26.54 66.43 -59.33
CA SER A 2 -27.11 66.04 -58.05
C SER A 2 -28.21 64.99 -58.23
N ILE A 3 -28.23 63.93 -57.44
CA ILE A 3 -29.47 63.35 -56.90
C ILE A 3 -29.19 62.94 -55.44
N VAL A 4 -30.01 63.52 -54.57
CA VAL A 4 -30.16 63.26 -53.14
C VAL A 4 -31.16 62.12 -52.97
N LEU A 5 -30.92 61.18 -52.06
CA LEU A 5 -31.96 60.55 -51.25
C LEU A 5 -31.36 60.13 -49.90
N ARG A 6 -31.88 60.73 -48.82
CA ARG A 6 -31.60 60.42 -47.41
C ARG A 6 -32.58 59.32 -46.90
N PRO A 7 -32.33 58.73 -45.71
CA PRO A 7 -32.66 57.34 -45.34
C PRO A 7 -33.96 57.23 -44.51
N PRO A 8 -34.16 56.09 -43.81
CA PRO A 8 -34.48 56.21 -42.38
C PRO A 8 -33.55 55.41 -41.46
N PHE A 9 -33.65 55.80 -40.20
CA PHE A 9 -32.73 55.69 -39.07
C PHE A 9 -32.63 54.28 -38.41
N PRO A 10 -31.67 54.10 -37.49
CA PRO A 10 -31.19 52.84 -36.94
C PRO A 10 -31.81 52.53 -35.57
N THR A 11 -31.52 51.36 -35.01
CA THR A 11 -31.37 51.23 -33.55
C THR A 11 -30.34 50.16 -33.21
N ASP A 12 -29.37 50.61 -32.41
CA ASP A 12 -28.49 49.85 -31.52
C ASP A 12 -29.08 48.54 -31.01
N THR A 13 -28.24 47.50 -30.82
CA THR A 13 -27.61 47.28 -29.51
C THR A 13 -26.50 46.22 -29.67
N GLN A 14 -25.29 46.60 -29.30
CA GLN A 14 -24.17 45.70 -29.04
C GLN A 14 -24.56 44.67 -27.97
N ARG A 15 -24.25 43.38 -28.20
CA ARG A 15 -24.11 42.44 -27.09
C ARG A 15 -22.86 41.59 -27.30
N THR A 16 -21.84 42.03 -26.59
CA THR A 16 -20.56 41.38 -26.30
C THR A 16 -20.82 40.00 -25.70
N GLU A 17 -20.32 38.93 -26.31
CA GLU A 17 -20.27 37.61 -25.69
C GLU A 17 -19.01 37.49 -24.82
N PRO A 18 -19.13 37.20 -23.50
CA PRO A 18 -17.98 36.85 -22.70
C PRO A 18 -17.66 35.36 -22.86
N ARG A 19 -16.42 35.08 -23.24
CA ARG A 19 -15.78 33.77 -23.27
C ARG A 19 -15.66 33.23 -21.84
N MET A 20 -16.52 32.28 -21.47
CA MET A 20 -16.40 31.56 -20.19
C MET A 20 -15.40 30.40 -20.30
N THR A 21 -14.30 30.56 -19.57
CA THR A 21 -13.39 29.49 -19.15
C THR A 21 -13.97 28.69 -17.99
N ALA A 22 -13.66 27.39 -18.01
CA ALA A 22 -13.53 26.46 -16.89
C ALA A 22 -14.78 26.04 -16.10
N ALA A 23 -15.13 24.76 -16.23
CA ALA A 23 -15.33 23.89 -15.08
C ALA A 23 -15.02 22.44 -15.50
N LYS A 24 -13.88 21.92 -15.03
CA LYS A 24 -13.64 20.48 -14.95
C LYS A 24 -14.68 19.91 -14.00
N THR A 25 -15.59 19.10 -14.51
CA THR A 25 -16.44 18.27 -13.67
C THR A 25 -15.53 17.22 -13.05
N GLU A 26 -15.25 17.39 -11.76
CA GLU A 26 -14.77 16.35 -10.88
C GLU A 26 -15.80 15.23 -10.91
N GLU A 27 -15.43 14.09 -11.49
CA GLU A 27 -16.15 12.83 -11.27
C GLU A 27 -16.00 12.50 -9.79
N ALA A 28 -16.99 12.92 -9.01
CA ALA A 28 -17.25 12.38 -7.70
C ALA A 28 -17.38 10.86 -7.86
N PHE A 29 -16.44 10.11 -7.28
CA PHE A 29 -16.66 8.71 -6.97
C PHE A 29 -17.91 8.67 -6.08
N GLU A 30 -19.06 8.36 -6.68
CA GLU A 30 -20.23 7.93 -5.93
C GLU A 30 -19.76 6.76 -5.06
N LEU A 31 -19.79 6.99 -3.75
CA LEU A 31 -19.71 5.94 -2.75
C LEU A 31 -20.79 4.93 -3.12
N VAL A 32 -20.37 3.82 -3.72
CA VAL A 32 -21.25 2.69 -3.98
C VAL A 32 -21.91 2.38 -2.64
N PRO A 33 -23.24 2.46 -2.53
CA PRO A 33 -23.91 2.13 -1.29
C PRO A 33 -23.48 0.72 -0.91
N GLU A 34 -22.95 0.58 0.30
CA GLU A 34 -22.62 -0.70 0.91
C GLU A 34 -23.91 -1.52 0.86
N VAL A 35 -23.97 -2.46 -0.10
CA VAL A 35 -25.06 -3.42 -0.14
C VAL A 35 -24.78 -4.34 1.04
N ASP A 36 -25.28 -3.94 2.21
CA ASP A 36 -25.52 -4.79 3.35
C ASP A 36 -26.47 -5.89 2.89
N ALA A 37 -25.92 -6.90 2.21
CA ALA A 37 -26.61 -8.18 2.13
C ALA A 37 -26.82 -8.60 3.59
N PRO A 38 -28.05 -8.93 4.01
CA PRO A 38 -28.35 -9.23 5.40
C PRO A 38 -27.31 -10.21 5.91
N SER A 39 -26.60 -9.80 6.95
CA SER A 39 -25.55 -10.59 7.58
C SER A 39 -26.11 -11.99 7.83
N SER A 40 -25.49 -13.00 7.23
CA SER A 40 -25.85 -14.41 7.39
C SER A 40 -25.98 -14.82 8.87
N ASP A 41 -25.29 -14.10 9.75
CA ASP A 41 -25.29 -14.30 11.21
C ASP A 41 -26.64 -13.99 11.89
N SER A 42 -27.61 -13.46 11.15
CA SER A 42 -28.95 -13.11 11.66
C SER A 42 -30.09 -13.98 11.10
N GLN A 43 -29.80 -14.90 10.18
CA GLN A 43 -30.81 -15.78 9.60
C GLN A 43 -30.81 -17.16 10.24
N PRO A 44 -31.99 -17.73 10.55
CA PRO A 44 -32.09 -19.14 10.94
C PRO A 44 -31.56 -20.06 9.84
N ASP A 45 -30.87 -21.13 10.24
CA ASP A 45 -30.17 -22.07 9.35
C ASP A 45 -31.05 -22.69 8.24
N TRP A 46 -32.36 -22.81 8.47
CA TRP A 46 -33.31 -23.37 7.51
C TRP A 46 -33.70 -22.42 6.38
N VAL A 47 -33.49 -21.11 6.54
CA VAL A 47 -33.88 -20.12 5.52
C VAL A 47 -33.06 -20.33 4.24
N ALA A 48 -31.77 -20.63 4.37
CA ALA A 48 -30.89 -20.86 3.23
C ALA A 48 -31.31 -22.06 2.37
N SER A 49 -31.91 -23.10 2.97
CA SER A 49 -32.40 -24.28 2.24
C SER A 49 -33.73 -24.09 1.51
N GLU A 50 -34.52 -23.08 1.90
CA GLU A 50 -35.79 -22.74 1.24
C GLU A 50 -35.61 -21.74 0.08
N MET A 51 -34.41 -21.17 -0.07
CA MET A 51 -34.15 -20.16 -1.09
C MET A 51 -34.04 -20.77 -2.49
N PRO A 52 -34.47 -20.05 -3.54
CA PRO A 52 -34.32 -20.51 -4.92
C PRO A 52 -32.85 -20.77 -5.29
N PRO A 53 -32.56 -21.75 -6.18
CA PRO A 53 -31.17 -22.06 -6.59
C PRO A 53 -30.36 -20.85 -7.07
N ARG A 54 -31.01 -19.90 -7.75
CA ARG A 54 -30.37 -18.64 -8.20
C ARG A 54 -29.89 -17.77 -7.05
N TYR A 55 -30.58 -17.77 -5.92
CA TYR A 55 -30.13 -17.04 -4.73
C TYR A 55 -28.88 -17.68 -4.14
N ILE A 56 -28.85 -19.02 -4.03
CA ILE A 56 -27.69 -19.78 -3.51
C ILE A 56 -26.44 -19.48 -4.36
N GLU A 57 -26.59 -19.46 -5.69
CA GLU A 57 -25.51 -19.11 -6.62
C GLU A 57 -24.97 -17.69 -6.38
N ILE A 58 -25.86 -16.71 -6.24
CA ILE A 58 -25.50 -15.31 -5.99
C ILE A 58 -24.81 -15.16 -4.62
N ALA A 59 -25.36 -15.78 -3.58
CA ALA A 59 -24.79 -15.75 -2.23
C ALA A 59 -23.38 -16.37 -2.21
N GLY A 60 -23.16 -17.47 -2.94
CA GLY A 60 -21.84 -18.07 -3.11
C GLY A 60 -20.86 -17.12 -3.79
N ARG A 61 -21.26 -16.45 -4.87
CA ARG A 61 -20.42 -15.44 -5.55
C ARG A 61 -20.09 -14.26 -4.64
N LEU A 62 -21.06 -13.76 -3.88
CA LEU A 62 -20.84 -12.67 -2.92
C LEU A 62 -19.86 -13.09 -1.81
N ALA A 63 -19.95 -14.32 -1.31
CA ALA A 63 -19.02 -14.83 -0.30
C ALA A 63 -17.58 -14.87 -0.83
N VAL A 64 -17.39 -15.32 -2.08
CA VAL A 64 -16.07 -15.33 -2.75
C VAL A 64 -15.54 -13.91 -2.92
N LEU A 65 -16.33 -12.98 -3.47
CA LEU A 65 -15.91 -11.60 -3.67
C LEU A 65 -15.58 -10.87 -2.37
N ARG A 66 -16.38 -11.11 -1.30
CA ARG A 66 -16.10 -10.57 0.04
C ARG A 66 -14.80 -11.12 0.60
N GLN A 67 -14.51 -12.40 0.36
CA GLN A 67 -13.27 -13.00 0.80
C GLN A 67 -12.05 -12.40 0.07
N GLU A 68 -12.17 -12.21 -1.24
CA GLU A 68 -11.15 -11.57 -2.07
C GLU A 68 -10.92 -10.10 -1.64
N ALA A 69 -11.97 -9.33 -1.39
CA ALA A 69 -11.87 -7.97 -0.85
C ALA A 69 -11.11 -7.93 0.47
N ARG A 70 -11.41 -8.85 1.40
CA ARG A 70 -10.70 -8.96 2.68
C ARG A 70 -9.23 -9.34 2.55
N GLU A 71 -8.83 -9.99 1.47
CA GLU A 71 -7.41 -10.25 1.17
C GLU A 71 -6.69 -8.97 0.75
N PHE A 72 -7.31 -8.16 -0.10
CA PHE A 72 -6.79 -6.85 -0.48
C PHE A 72 -6.69 -5.89 0.71
N GLU A 73 -7.71 -5.86 1.58
CA GLU A 73 -7.73 -5.01 2.78
C GLU A 73 -6.59 -5.35 3.75
N ARG A 74 -6.36 -6.64 4.01
CA ARG A 74 -5.28 -7.10 4.89
C ARG A 74 -3.89 -6.69 4.40
N VAL A 75 -3.66 -6.71 3.09
CA VAL A 75 -2.40 -6.20 2.54
C VAL A 75 -2.39 -4.67 2.57
N GLY A 76 -3.52 -4.02 2.35
CA GLY A 76 -3.67 -2.56 2.45
C GLY A 76 -3.27 -1.98 3.81
N GLU A 77 -3.45 -2.74 4.89
CA GLU A 77 -3.07 -2.35 6.26
C GLU A 77 -1.61 -1.89 6.40
N VAL A 78 -0.69 -2.36 5.53
CA VAL A 78 0.72 -1.91 5.52
C VAL A 78 0.87 -0.40 5.32
N LEU A 79 -0.18 0.26 4.81
CA LEU A 79 -0.18 1.68 4.55
C LEU A 79 -0.41 2.51 5.81
N TRP A 80 -1.18 2.07 6.81
CA TRP A 80 -1.50 2.91 7.97
C TRP A 80 -1.24 2.27 9.34
N GLN A 81 -1.15 0.94 9.41
CA GLN A 81 -0.97 0.26 10.69
C GLN A 81 0.42 0.50 11.29
N THR A 82 0.53 0.23 12.59
CA THR A 82 1.79 0.21 13.35
C THR A 82 1.87 -1.04 14.25
N GLY A 83 3.04 -1.30 14.84
CA GLY A 83 3.26 -2.41 15.76
C GLY A 83 2.89 -3.78 15.18
N SER A 84 2.30 -4.66 16.01
CA SER A 84 1.99 -6.04 15.61
C SER A 84 0.97 -6.18 14.47
N ALA A 85 0.12 -5.17 14.25
CA ALA A 85 -0.80 -5.16 13.12
C ALA A 85 -0.01 -4.93 11.82
N LEU A 86 0.92 -3.97 11.84
CA LEU A 86 1.82 -3.72 10.71
C LEU A 86 2.69 -4.95 10.39
N THR A 87 3.25 -5.61 11.40
CA THR A 87 4.05 -6.84 11.18
C THR A 87 3.22 -7.94 10.49
N ARG A 88 1.95 -8.12 10.90
CA ARG A 88 1.04 -9.09 10.27
C ARG A 88 0.68 -8.70 8.85
N ALA A 89 0.42 -7.43 8.58
CA ALA A 89 0.14 -6.94 7.24
C ALA A 89 1.35 -7.14 6.29
N ILE A 90 2.58 -6.92 6.78
CA ILE A 90 3.80 -7.16 6.01
C ILE A 90 4.00 -8.66 5.73
N ARG A 91 3.73 -9.53 6.71
CA ARG A 91 3.72 -10.99 6.50
C ARG A 91 2.72 -11.37 5.41
N ASP A 92 1.49 -10.85 5.48
CA ASP A 92 0.44 -11.13 4.50
C ASP A 92 0.83 -10.63 3.11
N LEU A 93 1.50 -9.48 3.01
CA LEU A 93 2.06 -8.95 1.76
C LEU A 93 3.11 -9.90 1.15
N PHE A 94 4.09 -10.36 1.92
CA PHE A 94 5.10 -11.31 1.42
C PHE A 94 4.48 -12.67 1.06
N THR A 95 3.46 -13.09 1.80
CA THR A 95 2.72 -14.33 1.52
C THR A 95 1.92 -14.21 0.22
N ALA A 96 1.30 -13.07 -0.05
CA ALA A 96 0.63 -12.77 -1.32
C ALA A 96 1.60 -12.74 -2.51
N LEU A 97 2.88 -12.43 -2.26
CA LEU A 97 3.98 -12.57 -3.23
C LEU A 97 4.55 -14.00 -3.32
N GLN A 98 3.90 -14.97 -2.68
CA GLN A 98 4.27 -16.39 -2.63
C GLN A 98 5.64 -16.66 -1.98
N PHE A 99 6.07 -15.82 -1.04
CA PHE A 99 7.22 -16.13 -0.18
C PHE A 99 6.75 -16.86 1.08
N GLU A 100 7.58 -17.77 1.57
CA GLU A 100 7.37 -18.39 2.87
C GLU A 100 7.77 -17.40 3.97
N THR A 101 6.87 -17.17 4.92
CA THR A 101 7.07 -16.20 6.00
C THR A 101 6.89 -16.86 7.36
N GLU A 102 7.69 -16.41 8.33
CA GLU A 102 7.60 -16.87 9.71
C GLU A 102 7.69 -15.65 10.63
N LEU A 103 6.64 -15.45 11.46
CA LEU A 103 6.67 -14.46 12.53
C LEU A 103 7.54 -14.98 13.65
N THR A 104 8.37 -14.12 14.23
CA THR A 104 9.19 -14.50 15.36
C THR A 104 8.47 -14.34 16.69
N SER A 105 8.92 -15.10 17.69
CA SER A 105 8.47 -14.96 19.07
C SER A 105 9.00 -13.68 19.71
N ARG A 106 8.26 -13.09 20.65
CA ARG A 106 8.75 -11.92 21.41
C ARG A 106 10.11 -12.20 22.04
N GLY A 107 11.08 -11.33 21.77
CA GLY A 107 12.44 -11.40 22.33
C GLY A 107 13.54 -11.70 21.31
N THR A 108 13.19 -12.06 20.07
CA THR A 108 14.13 -12.12 18.94
C THR A 108 14.53 -10.73 18.46
N ASN A 109 15.65 -10.65 17.72
CA ASN A 109 16.19 -9.39 17.22
C ASN A 109 15.55 -8.87 15.92
N TYR A 110 14.56 -9.59 15.39
CA TYR A 110 13.77 -9.21 14.21
C TYR A 110 12.33 -9.70 14.38
N ASP A 111 11.38 -9.14 13.63
CA ASP A 111 9.93 -9.39 13.77
C ASP A 111 9.38 -10.48 12.84
N LEU A 112 9.98 -10.65 11.65
CA LEU A 112 9.63 -11.74 10.73
C LEU A 112 10.81 -12.18 9.87
N SER A 113 10.83 -13.45 9.46
CA SER A 113 11.73 -13.92 8.41
C SER A 113 10.96 -14.24 7.14
N VAL A 114 11.58 -13.98 5.99
CA VAL A 114 11.05 -14.30 4.67
C VAL A 114 12.08 -15.18 3.97
N ARG A 115 11.72 -16.42 3.64
CA ARG A 115 12.61 -17.32 2.90
C ARG A 115 12.55 -16.97 1.42
N THR A 116 13.72 -16.76 0.84
CA THR A 116 13.92 -16.52 -0.59
C THR A 116 14.64 -17.72 -1.22
N GLU A 117 14.81 -17.69 -2.54
CA GLU A 117 15.39 -18.80 -3.28
C GLU A 117 16.87 -19.07 -2.89
N GLY A 118 17.33 -20.31 -3.06
CA GLY A 118 18.72 -20.69 -2.78
C GLY A 118 19.08 -20.75 -1.30
N GLY A 119 18.10 -20.92 -0.41
CA GLY A 119 18.29 -21.03 1.03
C GLY A 119 18.63 -19.69 1.71
N ARG A 120 18.31 -18.58 1.06
CA ARG A 120 18.53 -17.22 1.55
C ARG A 120 17.32 -16.76 2.38
N ARG A 121 17.53 -15.82 3.31
CA ARG A 121 16.45 -15.22 4.10
C ARG A 121 16.57 -13.70 4.16
N LEU A 122 15.43 -13.03 4.20
CA LEU A 122 15.33 -11.66 4.69
C LEU A 122 14.92 -11.74 6.17
N LEU A 123 15.72 -11.14 7.06
CA LEU A 123 15.38 -10.92 8.46
C LEU A 123 14.82 -9.51 8.57
N VAL A 124 13.53 -9.39 8.86
CA VAL A 124 12.81 -8.13 8.74
C VAL A 124 12.48 -7.57 10.11
N GLU A 125 12.93 -6.34 10.35
CA GLU A 125 12.49 -5.52 11.47
C GLU A 125 11.49 -4.47 10.98
N VAL A 126 10.37 -4.32 11.68
CA VAL A 126 9.24 -3.49 11.25
C VAL A 126 9.12 -2.25 12.12
N ILE A 127 9.07 -1.07 11.49
CA ILE A 127 8.96 0.21 12.18
C ILE A 127 7.72 0.96 11.70
N GLY A 128 6.75 1.19 12.59
CA GLY A 128 5.63 2.09 12.34
C GLY A 128 5.81 3.40 13.11
N SER A 129 5.72 4.55 12.45
CA SER A 129 5.95 5.84 13.10
C SER A 129 5.16 6.98 12.45
N PRO A 130 4.58 7.91 13.24
CA PRO A 130 3.92 9.10 12.69
C PRO A 130 4.92 10.12 12.12
N VAL A 131 6.23 9.94 12.39
CA VAL A 131 7.32 10.82 11.96
C VAL A 131 8.45 10.03 11.29
N ALA A 132 9.46 10.72 10.75
CA ALA A 132 10.66 10.06 10.21
C ALA A 132 11.36 9.17 11.23
N ILE A 133 11.91 8.06 10.76
CA ILE A 133 12.70 7.14 11.58
C ILE A 133 14.04 7.81 11.94
N THR A 134 14.34 7.89 13.24
CA THR A 134 15.58 8.52 13.74
C THR A 134 16.54 7.47 14.27
N LYS A 135 17.82 7.81 14.43
CA LYS A 135 18.85 6.90 14.97
C LYS A 135 18.56 6.40 16.39
N LYS A 136 17.63 7.04 17.10
CA LYS A 136 17.21 6.65 18.45
C LYS A 136 16.13 5.57 18.45
N SER A 137 15.64 5.16 17.29
CA SER A 137 14.67 4.08 17.15
C SER A 137 15.26 2.77 17.72
N PRO A 138 14.62 2.14 18.71
CA PRO A 138 15.09 0.89 19.28
C PRO A 138 15.08 -0.26 18.27
N GLU A 139 14.25 -0.17 17.24
CA GLU A 139 14.17 -1.11 16.13
C GLU A 139 15.47 -1.13 15.31
N ILE A 140 16.16 0.02 15.13
CA ILE A 140 17.48 0.04 14.49
C ILE A 140 18.50 -0.78 15.31
N ALA A 141 18.44 -0.69 16.64
CA ALA A 141 19.32 -1.47 17.51
C ALA A 141 18.98 -2.98 17.52
N LYS A 142 17.72 -3.34 17.28
CA LYS A 142 17.31 -4.74 17.05
C LYS A 142 17.84 -5.25 15.72
N ALA A 143 17.64 -4.51 14.63
CA ALA A 143 18.17 -4.86 13.31
C ALA A 143 19.70 -5.08 13.34
N LEU A 144 20.42 -4.25 14.10
CA LEU A 144 21.86 -4.44 14.35
C LEU A 144 22.17 -5.79 15.03
N ARG A 145 21.42 -6.15 16.08
CA ARG A 145 21.59 -7.42 16.77
C ARG A 145 21.24 -8.60 15.87
N ALA A 146 20.17 -8.51 15.09
CA ALA A 146 19.80 -9.54 14.12
C ALA A 146 20.93 -9.79 13.12
N MET A 147 21.63 -8.74 12.70
CA MET A 147 22.76 -8.86 11.80
C MET A 147 23.98 -9.54 12.45
N GLN A 148 24.23 -9.28 13.73
CA GLN A 148 25.40 -9.81 14.43
C GLN A 148 25.19 -11.22 14.98
N GLU A 149 23.96 -11.54 15.38
CA GLU A 149 23.63 -12.74 16.15
C GLU A 149 22.84 -13.77 15.32
N ASP A 150 21.99 -13.32 14.39
CA ASP A 150 21.01 -14.20 13.70
C ASP A 150 21.29 -14.38 12.21
N ALA A 151 21.87 -13.38 11.54
CA ALA A 151 22.09 -13.38 10.10
C ALA A 151 23.28 -14.28 9.72
N GLY A 152 23.02 -15.27 8.87
CA GLY A 152 24.07 -15.99 8.16
C GLY A 152 24.65 -15.15 7.01
N GLU A 153 25.75 -15.62 6.42
CA GLU A 153 26.45 -14.95 5.30
C GLU A 153 25.52 -14.62 4.11
N LYS A 154 24.52 -15.48 3.88
CA LYS A 154 23.54 -15.37 2.80
C LYS A 154 22.27 -14.60 3.18
N ASP A 155 22.07 -14.34 4.46
CA ASP A 155 20.90 -13.63 4.95
C ASP A 155 21.10 -12.12 4.79
N ARG A 156 19.99 -11.39 4.74
CA ARG A 156 20.01 -9.92 4.72
C ARG A 156 19.04 -9.38 5.73
N VAL A 157 19.48 -8.36 6.47
CA VAL A 157 18.61 -7.64 7.40
C VAL A 157 17.93 -6.50 6.65
N VAL A 158 16.61 -6.44 6.77
CA VAL A 158 15.78 -5.41 6.14
C VAL A 158 14.99 -4.67 7.22
N ILE A 159 15.06 -3.36 7.19
CA ILE A 159 14.20 -2.46 7.96
C ILE A 159 13.05 -2.04 7.06
N VAL A 160 11.84 -2.44 7.41
CA VAL A 160 10.60 -2.03 6.73
C VAL A 160 9.93 -0.93 7.54
N ALA A 161 9.81 0.27 6.96
CA ALA A 161 9.29 1.43 7.67
C ALA A 161 7.97 1.95 7.09
N ASN A 162 6.96 2.10 7.94
CA ASN A 162 5.76 2.89 7.70
C ASN A 162 5.89 4.25 8.40
N ALA A 163 6.82 5.10 7.91
CA ALA A 163 6.95 6.46 8.39
C ALA A 163 5.79 7.34 7.90
N TYR A 164 5.39 8.32 8.71
CA TYR A 164 4.25 9.20 8.45
C TYR A 164 2.95 8.42 8.22
N CYS A 165 2.73 7.36 9.01
CA CYS A 165 1.62 6.41 8.84
C CYS A 165 0.22 7.03 8.91
N GLU A 166 0.09 8.23 9.50
CA GLU A 166 -1.18 8.99 9.59
C GLU A 166 -1.53 9.75 8.29
N LYS A 167 -0.61 9.81 7.32
CA LYS A 167 -0.82 10.45 6.02
C LYS A 167 -0.99 9.40 4.93
N PRO A 168 -1.82 9.62 3.89
CA PRO A 168 -1.84 8.74 2.72
C PRO A 168 -0.46 8.78 2.01
N PRO A 169 -0.03 7.69 1.34
CA PRO A 169 1.31 7.60 0.74
C PRO A 169 1.68 8.78 -0.18
N ALA A 170 0.75 9.26 -1.00
CA ALA A 170 0.98 10.40 -1.90
C ALA A 170 1.25 11.74 -1.18
N ALA A 171 0.86 11.86 0.09
CA ALA A 171 1.08 13.06 0.90
C ALA A 171 2.36 13.00 1.75
N ARG A 172 3.09 11.87 1.75
CA ARG A 172 4.36 11.68 2.48
C ARG A 172 5.51 12.17 1.61
N LYS A 173 5.75 13.48 1.62
CA LYS A 173 6.78 14.12 0.78
C LYS A 173 8.14 14.18 1.48
N GLU A 174 8.14 13.99 2.78
CA GLU A 174 9.30 14.02 3.64
C GLU A 174 10.09 12.71 3.55
N ASP A 175 11.40 12.77 3.79
CA ASP A 175 12.22 11.56 3.83
C ASP A 175 11.79 10.67 5.01
N PRO A 176 11.52 9.37 4.77
CA PRO A 176 10.99 8.46 5.79
C PRO A 176 12.01 8.13 6.89
N VAL A 177 13.29 8.45 6.67
CA VAL A 177 14.40 8.17 7.56
C VAL A 177 15.31 9.39 7.65
N ALA A 178 15.68 9.77 8.87
CA ALA A 178 16.60 10.88 9.10
C ALA A 178 17.99 10.57 8.50
N PRO A 179 18.73 11.56 7.99
CA PRO A 179 20.02 11.31 7.32
C PRO A 179 21.06 10.59 8.18
N ASP A 180 21.09 10.84 9.49
CA ASP A 180 22.01 10.18 10.41
C ASP A 180 21.61 8.73 10.71
N ALA A 181 20.30 8.46 10.79
CA ALA A 181 19.75 7.12 10.89
C ALA A 181 20.06 6.31 9.62
N LEU A 182 19.89 6.92 8.44
CA LEU A 182 20.18 6.27 7.16
C LEU A 182 21.66 5.91 7.04
N ARG A 183 22.57 6.82 7.40
CA ARG A 183 24.01 6.54 7.42
C ARG A 183 24.36 5.38 8.36
N LEU A 184 23.70 5.31 9.51
CA LEU A 184 23.87 4.19 10.44
C LEU A 184 23.40 2.89 9.79
N ILE A 185 22.18 2.84 9.25
CA ILE A 185 21.61 1.66 8.59
C ILE A 185 22.50 1.18 7.42
N GLN A 186 22.96 2.11 6.59
CA GLN A 186 23.86 1.84 5.47
C GLN A 186 25.24 1.35 5.92
N GLY A 187 25.83 2.02 6.92
CA GLY A 187 27.14 1.63 7.47
C GLY A 187 27.12 0.25 8.11
N LEU A 188 25.94 -0.26 8.46
CA LEU A 188 25.75 -1.63 8.94
C LEU A 188 25.53 -2.63 7.81
N GLY A 189 25.19 -2.21 6.58
CA GLY A 189 24.81 -3.14 5.51
C GLY A 189 23.36 -3.64 5.60
N ALA A 190 22.50 -2.95 6.36
CA ALA A 190 21.06 -3.23 6.40
C ALA A 190 20.34 -2.49 5.27
N ASN A 191 19.32 -3.13 4.71
CA ASN A 191 18.48 -2.53 3.67
C ASN A 191 17.30 -1.82 4.30
N PHE A 192 16.99 -0.62 3.83
CA PHE A 192 15.81 0.14 4.24
C PHE A 192 14.79 0.16 3.11
N VAL A 193 13.55 -0.19 3.40
CA VAL A 193 12.44 -0.12 2.44
C VAL A 193 11.20 0.47 3.10
N THR A 194 10.44 1.27 2.36
CA THR A 194 9.17 1.80 2.87
C THR A 194 8.04 0.81 2.63
N THR A 195 7.01 0.82 3.49
CA THR A 195 5.80 0.03 3.23
C THR A 195 5.08 0.46 1.97
N ALA A 196 5.17 1.73 1.57
CA ALA A 196 4.65 2.22 0.31
C ALA A 196 5.34 1.57 -0.91
N THR A 197 6.66 1.39 -0.84
CA THR A 197 7.43 0.65 -1.86
C THR A 197 6.97 -0.81 -1.93
N LEU A 198 6.90 -1.51 -0.78
CA LEU A 198 6.44 -2.91 -0.75
C LEU A 198 5.00 -3.05 -1.27
N PHE A 199 4.12 -2.14 -0.89
CA PHE A 199 2.75 -2.10 -1.39
C PHE A 199 2.72 -1.88 -2.90
N GLY A 200 3.62 -1.04 -3.44
CA GLY A 200 3.80 -0.87 -4.88
C GLY A 200 4.20 -2.16 -5.59
N ILE A 201 5.13 -2.93 -5.02
CA ILE A 201 5.56 -4.25 -5.54
C ILE A 201 4.39 -5.23 -5.55
N TRP A 202 3.65 -5.32 -4.45
CA TRP A 202 2.47 -6.17 -4.37
C TRP A 202 1.38 -5.74 -5.36
N ARG A 203 1.10 -4.44 -5.48
CA ARG A 203 0.13 -3.95 -6.47
C ARG A 203 0.55 -4.32 -7.89
N TYR A 204 1.85 -4.27 -8.19
CA TYR A 204 2.39 -4.71 -9.47
C TYR A 204 2.28 -6.23 -9.66
N SER A 205 2.36 -7.02 -8.59
CA SER A 205 2.22 -8.49 -8.66
C SER A 205 0.86 -8.95 -9.14
N LEU A 206 -0.18 -8.13 -8.97
CA LEU A 206 -1.52 -8.40 -9.51
C LEU A 206 -1.54 -8.49 -11.05
N GLN A 207 -0.53 -7.91 -11.71
CA GLN A 207 -0.36 -7.96 -13.16
C GLN A 207 0.78 -8.90 -13.56
N ASN A 208 1.89 -8.87 -12.80
CA ASN A 208 3.07 -9.68 -13.10
C ASN A 208 3.76 -10.14 -11.81
N LEU A 209 3.33 -11.30 -11.31
CA LEU A 209 3.84 -11.88 -10.07
C LEU A 209 5.34 -12.21 -10.11
N GLN A 210 5.84 -12.71 -11.25
CA GLN A 210 7.24 -13.13 -11.36
C GLN A 210 8.20 -11.94 -11.29
N GLU A 211 7.88 -10.84 -11.98
CA GLU A 211 8.70 -9.62 -11.90
C GLU A 211 8.56 -8.95 -10.52
N ALA A 212 7.39 -8.98 -9.88
CA ALA A 212 7.24 -8.49 -8.51
C ALA A 212 8.09 -9.29 -7.51
N ARG A 213 8.10 -10.63 -7.63
CA ARG A 213 8.99 -11.49 -6.82
C ARG A 213 10.46 -11.16 -7.06
N LYS A 214 10.85 -10.94 -8.31
CA LYS A 214 12.22 -10.54 -8.67
C LYS A 214 12.63 -9.23 -8.02
N SER A 215 11.73 -8.25 -7.89
CA SER A 215 12.00 -7.02 -7.14
C SER A 215 12.35 -7.30 -5.67
N VAL A 216 11.65 -8.23 -5.01
CA VAL A 216 11.99 -8.66 -3.64
C VAL A 216 13.33 -9.43 -3.62
N MET A 217 13.64 -10.22 -4.65
CA MET A 217 14.95 -10.87 -4.74
C MET A 217 16.09 -9.85 -4.90
N ASN A 218 15.88 -8.76 -5.63
CA ASN A 218 16.87 -7.68 -5.75
C ASN A 218 17.16 -7.01 -4.39
N LEU A 219 16.17 -6.95 -3.49
CA LEU A 219 16.37 -6.49 -2.11
C LEU A 219 17.33 -7.40 -1.33
N GLN A 220 17.43 -8.70 -1.67
CA GLN A 220 18.43 -9.62 -1.11
C GLN A 220 19.84 -9.36 -1.65
N GLU A 221 19.96 -8.83 -2.88
CA GLU A 221 21.24 -8.59 -3.53
C GLU A 221 21.88 -7.25 -3.11
N LEU A 222 21.08 -6.34 -2.55
CA LEU A 222 21.59 -5.10 -2.00
C LEU A 222 22.40 -5.32 -0.72
N ASP A 223 23.58 -4.71 -0.70
CA ASP A 223 24.50 -4.71 0.44
C ASP A 223 24.40 -3.37 1.20
N GLY A 224 23.19 -3.11 1.70
CA GLY A 224 22.84 -1.86 2.38
C GLY A 224 22.29 -0.77 1.45
N GLY A 225 21.42 0.08 1.98
CA GLY A 225 20.87 1.21 1.22
C GLY A 225 19.39 1.45 1.39
N VAL A 226 18.84 2.34 0.56
CA VAL A 226 17.39 2.55 0.42
C VAL A 226 16.92 1.82 -0.82
N PHE A 227 16.00 0.89 -0.66
CA PHE A 227 15.29 0.23 -1.75
C PHE A 227 14.07 1.05 -2.15
N ARG A 228 13.87 1.26 -3.45
CA ARG A 228 12.79 2.08 -4.02
C ARG A 228 12.12 1.39 -5.19
#